data_AF-A0A178MRK7-F1
#
_entry.id   AF-A0A178MRK7-F1
#
_cell.length_a   1.000
_cell.length_b   1.000
_cell.length_c   1.000
_cell.angle_alpha   90.00
_cell.angle_beta   90.00
_cell.angle_gamma   90.00
#
_symmetry.space_group_name_H-M   'P 1'
#
loop_
_entity.id
_entity.type
_entity.pdbx_description
1 polymer ?
#
loop_
_entity_poly.entity_id
_entity_poly.type
_entity_poly.pdbx_seq_one_letter_code
_entity_poly.pdbx_strand_id
1 'polypeptide(L)'
;MTAAPLPHLVVFCDPAPLPPGLALPLHERLIDWALRTFLRPGFRHCHVLVPVLSPAFQGWVQIDPLSHAVNVALAAPEARTWVEAQAAAGLCSFVWAHPVRLPRTLFPGPRTCVSVVKAVLGLSCPALTPHQLYRHLKRKECDMGGLFGGGGKAPEPDNSAMEAQLAQQKEDRLRLERENQAKRLAMRGARRGMSGVRFTAAPAPTPAAAAAPSDTIGG
;
A
#
# COMPACT_ATOMS: atom_id res chain seq x y z
N MET A 1 42.09 -13.30 -1.86
CA MET A 1 40.83 -12.98 -2.56
C MET A 1 39.68 -13.36 -1.63
N THR A 2 39.00 -12.38 -1.01
CA THR A 2 37.81 -12.68 -0.21
C THR A 2 36.66 -13.00 -1.16
N ALA A 3 36.19 -14.24 -1.15
CA ALA A 3 34.99 -14.64 -1.89
C ALA A 3 33.85 -13.66 -1.59
N ALA A 4 33.10 -13.27 -2.63
CA ALA A 4 31.91 -12.47 -2.45
C ALA A 4 30.93 -13.21 -1.51
N PRO A 5 30.28 -12.51 -0.56
CA PRO A 5 29.37 -13.18 0.34
C PRO A 5 28.18 -13.73 -0.45
N LEU A 6 27.81 -14.98 -0.14
CA LEU A 6 26.65 -15.62 -0.74
C LEU A 6 25.36 -14.86 -0.37
N PRO A 7 24.36 -14.83 -1.27
CA PRO A 7 23.11 -14.15 -0.99
C PRO A 7 22.34 -14.87 0.12
N HIS A 8 21.78 -14.10 1.04
CA HIS A 8 20.88 -14.59 2.07
C HIS A 8 19.45 -14.60 1.55
N LEU A 9 18.65 -15.54 2.03
CA LEU A 9 17.23 -15.63 1.69
C LEU A 9 16.41 -15.05 2.84
N VAL A 10 15.72 -13.93 2.61
CA VAL A 10 14.87 -13.29 3.62
C VAL A 10 13.44 -13.69 3.39
N VAL A 11 12.79 -14.23 4.41
CA VAL A 11 11.42 -14.74 4.34
C VAL A 11 10.50 -13.86 5.17
N PHE A 12 9.34 -13.54 4.59
CA PHE A 12 8.26 -12.74 5.17
C PHE A 12 7.01 -13.61 5.23
N CYS A 13 6.43 -13.74 6.40
CA CYS A 13 5.25 -14.57 6.60
C CYS A 13 4.38 -14.02 7.73
N ASP A 14 3.19 -14.60 7.87
CA ASP A 14 2.40 -14.41 9.07
C ASP A 14 2.73 -15.51 10.09
N PRO A 15 2.86 -15.16 11.39
CA PRO A 15 2.98 -16.17 12.41
C PRO A 15 1.69 -17.00 12.44
N ALA A 16 1.84 -18.29 12.74
CA ALA A 16 0.70 -19.19 12.91
C ALA A 16 -0.30 -18.56 13.91
N PRO A 17 -1.62 -18.64 13.63
CA PRO A 17 -2.61 -18.18 14.60
C PRO A 17 -2.44 -18.94 15.89
N LEU A 18 -2.54 -18.22 17.01
CA LEU A 18 -2.51 -18.83 18.32
C LEU A 18 -3.68 -19.82 18.45
N PRO A 19 -3.43 -21.05 18.94
CA PRO A 19 -4.50 -22.02 19.10
C PRO A 19 -5.55 -21.51 20.10
N PRO A 20 -6.84 -21.72 19.83
CA PRO A 20 -7.91 -21.31 20.73
C PRO A 20 -7.77 -22.05 22.07
N GLY A 21 -7.87 -21.32 23.18
CA GLY A 21 -7.79 -21.89 24.53
C GLY A 21 -6.40 -21.96 25.14
N LEU A 22 -5.34 -21.53 24.44
CA LEU A 22 -4.02 -21.41 25.05
C LEU A 22 -3.99 -20.26 26.07
N ALA A 23 -3.72 -20.59 27.34
CA ALA A 23 -3.59 -19.61 28.42
C ALA A 23 -2.25 -18.85 28.29
N LEU A 24 -2.22 -17.86 27.41
CA LEU A 24 -1.06 -16.99 27.25
C LEU A 24 -1.08 -15.82 28.22
N PRO A 25 0.09 -15.33 28.66
CA PRO A 25 0.21 -14.07 29.38
C PRO A 25 -0.47 -12.92 28.62
N LEU A 26 -1.06 -11.96 29.35
CA LEU A 26 -1.75 -10.82 28.74
C LEU A 26 -0.88 -10.06 27.74
N HIS A 27 0.42 -9.92 28.01
CA HIS A 27 1.33 -9.19 27.14
C HIS A 27 1.48 -9.86 25.75
N GLU A 28 1.50 -11.19 25.66
CA GLU A 28 1.58 -11.90 24.37
C GLU A 28 0.30 -11.75 23.56
N ARG A 29 -0.85 -11.77 24.24
CA ARG A 29 -2.15 -11.52 23.61
C ARG A 29 -2.24 -10.10 23.06
N LEU A 30 -1.73 -9.11 23.81
CA LEU A 30 -1.67 -7.72 23.35
C LEU A 30 -0.73 -7.57 22.16
N ILE A 31 0.41 -8.25 22.15
CA ILE A 31 1.34 -8.25 21.01
C ILE A 31 0.69 -8.88 19.79
N ASP A 32 0.10 -10.08 19.88
CA ASP A 32 -0.58 -10.72 18.74
C ASP A 32 -1.71 -9.84 18.20
N TRP A 33 -2.53 -9.27 19.09
CA TRP A 33 -3.58 -8.32 18.70
C TRP A 33 -3.02 -7.09 17.98
N ALA A 34 -1.96 -6.47 18.52
CA ALA A 34 -1.34 -5.31 17.90
C ALA A 34 -0.72 -5.66 16.53
N LEU A 35 -0.04 -6.80 16.41
CA LEU A 35 0.53 -7.27 15.15
C LEU A 35 -0.57 -7.49 14.10
N ARG A 36 -1.71 -8.08 14.48
CA ARG A 36 -2.82 -8.33 13.55
C ARG A 36 -3.56 -7.06 13.15
N THR A 37 -3.63 -6.07 14.04
CA THR A 37 -4.31 -4.79 13.82
C THR A 37 -3.48 -3.81 12.99
N PHE A 38 -2.18 -3.70 13.26
CA PHE A 38 -1.34 -2.64 12.69
C PHE A 38 -0.47 -3.07 11.50
N LEU A 39 -0.18 -4.37 11.35
CA LEU A 39 0.67 -4.86 10.26
C LEU A 39 -0.14 -5.46 9.12
N ARG A 40 0.39 -5.29 7.90
CA ARG A 40 -0.19 -5.85 6.69
C ARG A 40 -0.21 -7.39 6.79
N PRO A 41 -1.35 -8.05 6.50
CA PRO A 41 -1.41 -9.51 6.38
C PRO A 41 -0.38 -10.04 5.38
N GLY A 42 0.24 -11.16 5.70
CA GLY A 42 1.38 -11.76 5.00
C GLY A 42 2.76 -11.16 5.35
N PHE A 43 2.79 -10.08 6.15
CA PHE A 43 4.01 -9.35 6.52
C PHE A 43 4.06 -9.01 8.01
N ARG A 44 3.61 -9.94 8.86
CA ARG A 44 3.64 -9.77 10.31
C ARG A 44 4.95 -10.23 10.94
N HIS A 45 5.69 -11.10 10.27
CA HIS A 45 6.98 -11.63 10.73
C HIS A 45 8.00 -11.73 9.58
N CYS A 46 9.28 -11.70 9.94
CA CYS A 46 10.36 -11.97 9.00
C CYS A 46 11.54 -12.67 9.67
N HIS A 47 12.15 -13.60 8.94
CA HIS A 47 13.35 -14.33 9.34
C HIS A 47 14.31 -14.46 8.14
N VAL A 48 15.52 -14.94 8.39
CA VAL A 48 16.56 -15.03 7.35
C VAL A 48 17.21 -16.41 7.35
N LEU A 49 17.42 -16.96 6.16
CA LEU A 49 18.25 -18.14 5.93
C LEU A 49 19.59 -17.69 5.35
N VAL A 50 20.65 -18.06 6.06
CA VAL A 50 22.04 -17.77 5.70
C VAL A 50 22.64 -19.05 5.12
N PRO A 51 23.15 -19.03 3.88
CA PRO A 51 23.78 -20.21 3.30
C PRO A 51 25.09 -20.52 4.04
N VAL A 52 25.30 -21.79 4.33
CA VAL A 52 26.56 -22.30 4.87
C VAL A 52 27.15 -23.25 3.85
N LEU A 53 28.30 -22.84 3.29
CA LEU A 53 29.13 -23.68 2.42
C LEU A 53 30.44 -23.99 3.16
N SER A 54 30.56 -25.23 3.59
CA SER A 54 31.77 -25.82 4.14
C SER A 54 32.03 -27.14 3.43
N PRO A 55 33.30 -27.59 3.30
CA PRO A 55 33.59 -28.94 2.81
C PRO A 55 32.84 -30.04 3.57
N ALA A 56 32.52 -29.82 4.84
CA ALA A 56 31.82 -30.77 5.69
C ALA A 56 30.29 -30.59 5.75
N PHE A 57 29.76 -29.44 5.31
CA PHE A 57 28.34 -29.13 5.41
C PHE A 57 27.90 -28.15 4.33
N GLN A 58 26.83 -28.50 3.63
CA GLN A 58 26.14 -27.61 2.69
C GLN A 58 24.69 -27.51 3.13
N GLY A 59 24.24 -26.32 3.47
CA GLY A 59 22.88 -26.11 3.93
C GLY A 59 22.63 -24.67 4.34
N TRP A 60 21.69 -24.48 5.25
CA TRP A 60 21.22 -23.17 5.66
C TRP A 60 21.23 -23.04 7.17
N VAL A 61 21.59 -21.86 7.67
CA VAL A 61 21.32 -21.45 9.05
C VAL A 61 20.11 -20.53 9.03
N GLN A 62 19.02 -20.97 9.64
CA GLN A 62 17.85 -20.16 9.86
C GLN A 62 18.05 -19.32 11.13
N ILE A 63 17.90 -18.01 10.99
CA ILE A 63 17.88 -17.05 12.10
C ILE A 63 16.48 -16.47 12.18
N ASP A 64 15.75 -16.87 13.21
CA ASP A 64 14.36 -16.52 13.45
C ASP A 64 14.21 -15.67 14.74
N PRO A 65 14.12 -14.34 14.60
CA PRO A 65 13.96 -13.43 15.73
C PRO A 65 12.52 -13.40 16.23
N LEU A 66 12.25 -14.14 17.31
CA LEU A 66 10.98 -14.13 18.03
C LEU A 66 10.90 -12.95 19.01
N SER A 67 9.70 -12.70 19.54
CA SER A 67 9.48 -11.62 20.52
C SER A 67 10.30 -11.76 21.80
N HIS A 68 10.59 -13.00 22.23
CA HIS A 68 11.25 -13.32 23.49
C HIS A 68 12.68 -13.87 23.31
N ALA A 69 13.04 -14.32 22.11
CA ALA A 69 14.31 -14.98 21.84
C ALA A 69 14.71 -14.86 20.36
N VAL A 70 15.97 -15.13 20.05
CA VAL A 70 16.41 -15.35 18.65
C VAL A 70 16.71 -16.83 18.51
N ASN A 71 15.88 -17.52 17.74
CA ASN A 71 16.09 -18.92 17.42
C ASN A 71 17.10 -19.04 16.28
N VAL A 72 18.11 -19.89 16.45
CA VAL A 72 19.14 -20.15 15.44
C VAL A 72 19.19 -21.66 15.25
N ALA A 73 18.82 -22.12 14.06
CA ALA A 73 18.74 -23.54 13.75
C ALA A 73 19.44 -23.85 12.43
N LEU A 74 20.02 -25.04 12.33
CA LEU A 74 20.41 -25.59 11.04
C LEU A 74 19.14 -26.04 10.32
N ALA A 75 18.91 -25.49 9.15
CA ALA A 75 17.82 -25.88 8.27
C ALA A 75 18.33 -26.89 7.23
N ALA A 76 17.42 -27.74 6.75
CA ALA A 76 17.71 -28.76 5.76
C ALA A 76 18.29 -28.12 4.47
N PRO A 77 19.11 -28.85 3.69
CA PRO A 77 19.60 -28.37 2.40
C PRO A 77 18.48 -27.88 1.47
N GLU A 78 17.31 -28.52 1.55
CA GLU A 78 16.09 -28.24 0.81
C GLU A 78 15.29 -27.06 1.36
N ALA A 79 15.76 -26.36 2.40
CA ALA A 79 15.03 -25.24 2.99
C ALA A 79 14.66 -24.15 1.96
N ARG A 80 15.54 -23.93 0.98
CA ARG A 80 15.25 -23.04 -0.15
C ARG A 80 14.03 -23.49 -0.96
N THR A 81 14.00 -24.74 -1.41
CA THR A 81 12.91 -25.26 -2.26
C THR A 81 11.61 -25.31 -1.48
N TRP A 82 11.67 -25.58 -0.17
CA TRP A 82 10.52 -25.48 0.72
C TRP A 82 9.98 -24.05 0.79
N VAL A 83 10.82 -23.03 0.99
CA VAL A 83 10.40 -21.62 0.98
C VAL A 83 9.78 -21.23 -0.36
N GLU A 84 10.39 -21.65 -1.48
CA GLU A 84 9.87 -21.38 -2.83
C GLU A 84 8.47 -22.00 -3.02
N ALA A 85 8.27 -23.24 -2.57
CA ALA A 85 6.96 -23.91 -2.61
C ALA A 85 5.91 -23.19 -1.74
N GLN A 86 6.27 -22.77 -0.53
CA GLN A 86 5.39 -22.02 0.36
C GLN A 86 5.01 -20.66 -0.23
N ALA A 87 5.92 -20.00 -0.93
CA ALA A 87 5.64 -18.75 -1.62
C ALA A 87 4.73 -18.96 -2.84
N ALA A 88 4.93 -20.03 -3.61
CA ALA A 88 4.03 -20.40 -4.72
C ALA A 88 2.61 -20.71 -4.22
N ALA A 89 2.48 -21.26 -3.02
CA ALA A 89 1.19 -21.48 -2.35
C ALA A 89 0.59 -20.20 -1.72
N GLY A 90 1.27 -19.05 -1.82
CA GLY A 90 0.80 -17.78 -1.26
C GLY A 90 0.91 -17.67 0.28
N LEU A 91 1.65 -18.58 0.92
CA LEU A 91 1.80 -18.62 2.38
C LEU A 91 2.90 -17.70 2.91
N CYS A 92 3.87 -17.35 2.08
CA CYS A 92 4.94 -16.42 2.41
C CYS A 92 5.40 -15.61 1.19
N SER A 93 6.22 -14.60 1.43
CA SER A 93 7.01 -13.89 0.41
C SER A 93 8.49 -14.00 0.75
N PHE A 94 9.37 -14.05 -0.23
CA PHE A 94 10.82 -14.03 0.01
C PHE A 94 11.54 -13.06 -0.92
N VAL A 95 12.76 -12.69 -0.53
CA VAL A 95 13.68 -11.84 -1.32
C VAL A 95 15.11 -12.33 -1.13
N TRP A 96 15.90 -12.35 -2.22
CA TRP A 96 17.33 -12.56 -2.12
C TRP A 96 18.04 -11.26 -1.76
N ALA A 97 18.89 -11.30 -0.73
CA ALA A 97 19.61 -10.13 -0.26
C ALA A 97 21.10 -10.45 -0.05
N HIS A 98 21.96 -9.68 -0.69
CA HIS A 98 23.40 -9.76 -0.45
C HIS A 98 23.73 -9.00 0.84
N PRO A 99 24.40 -9.63 1.82
CA PRO A 99 24.80 -8.94 3.02
C PRO A 99 25.84 -7.86 2.68
N VAL A 100 25.65 -6.67 3.23
CA VAL A 100 26.57 -5.55 3.04
C VAL A 100 27.48 -5.46 4.27
N ARG A 101 28.79 -5.34 4.05
CA ARG A 101 29.74 -5.04 5.12
C ARG A 101 29.67 -3.56 5.46
N LEU A 102 28.65 -3.14 6.21
CA LEU A 102 28.60 -1.80 6.79
C LEU A 102 29.31 -1.79 8.15
N PRO A 103 30.05 -0.70 8.51
CA PRO A 103 30.53 -0.50 9.86
C PRO A 103 29.30 -0.49 10.79
N ARG A 104 29.36 -1.29 11.86
CA ARG A 104 28.24 -1.59 12.77
C ARG A 104 27.63 -0.33 13.37
N THR A 105 26.70 0.32 12.67
CA THR A 105 25.79 1.26 13.30
C THR A 105 24.73 0.44 14.01
N LEU A 106 24.93 0.22 15.31
CA LEU A 106 23.86 -0.21 16.21
C LEU A 106 22.74 0.82 16.07
N PHE A 107 21.63 0.44 15.43
CA PHE A 107 20.47 1.31 15.42
C PHE A 107 19.87 1.25 16.84
N PRO A 108 19.90 2.34 17.63
CA PRO A 108 19.24 2.34 18.92
C PRO A 108 17.74 2.21 18.67
N GLY A 109 17.16 1.09 19.05
CA GLY A 109 15.76 0.79 18.78
C GLY A 109 15.32 -0.52 19.44
N PRO A 110 14.00 -0.75 19.52
CA PRO A 110 13.47 -2.00 20.05
C PRO A 110 14.00 -3.18 19.24
N ARG A 111 14.34 -4.27 19.94
CA ARG A 111 14.75 -5.54 19.31
C ARG A 111 13.54 -6.18 18.63
N THR A 112 13.31 -5.82 17.38
CA THR A 112 12.26 -6.39 16.53
C THR A 112 12.86 -7.37 15.53
N CYS A 113 12.01 -8.23 14.94
CA CYS A 113 12.40 -9.13 13.86
C CYS A 113 13.11 -8.39 12.71
N VAL A 114 12.61 -7.20 12.36
CA VAL A 114 13.20 -6.30 11.35
C VAL A 114 14.60 -5.83 11.77
N SER A 115 14.81 -5.46 13.03
CA SER A 115 16.12 -4.99 13.51
C SER A 115 17.19 -6.08 13.42
N VAL A 116 16.84 -7.32 13.74
CA VAL A 116 17.76 -8.47 13.68
C VAL A 116 18.07 -8.82 12.23
N VAL A 117 17.05 -8.91 11.36
CA VAL A 117 17.28 -9.18 9.92
C VAL A 117 18.13 -8.08 9.28
N LYS A 118 17.89 -6.80 9.61
CA LYS A 118 18.76 -5.70 9.17
C LYS A 118 20.20 -5.87 9.65
N ALA A 119 20.40 -6.26 10.90
CA ALA A 119 21.74 -6.49 11.44
C ALA A 119 22.45 -7.66 10.74
N VAL A 120 21.76 -8.77 10.48
CA VAL A 120 22.31 -9.93 9.74
C VAL A 120 22.70 -9.54 8.31
N LEU A 121 21.89 -8.73 7.64
CA LEU A 121 22.17 -8.24 6.29
C LEU A 121 23.14 -7.06 6.26
N GLY A 122 23.52 -6.53 7.42
CA GLY A 122 24.33 -5.32 7.55
C GLY A 122 23.68 -4.08 6.91
N LEU A 123 22.36 -3.93 7.00
CA LEU A 123 21.61 -2.83 6.39
C LEU A 123 21.35 -1.70 7.38
N SER A 124 21.67 -0.47 6.98
CA SER A 124 21.19 0.74 7.64
C SER A 124 20.05 1.34 6.81
N CYS A 125 18.80 1.06 7.20
CA CYS A 125 17.61 1.62 6.56
C CYS A 125 16.50 1.93 7.59
N PRO A 126 15.63 2.91 7.29
CA PRO A 126 14.56 3.34 8.19
C PRO A 126 13.37 2.37 8.23
N ALA A 127 13.48 1.16 7.66
CA ALA A 127 12.41 0.19 7.71
C ALA A 127 12.14 -0.24 9.17
N LEU A 128 10.89 -0.05 9.62
CA LEU A 128 10.40 -0.42 10.94
C LEU A 128 9.50 -1.64 10.90
N THR A 129 8.80 -1.87 9.77
CA THR A 129 7.89 -3.01 9.60
C THR A 129 8.45 -4.03 8.60
N PRO A 130 8.06 -5.32 8.69
CA PRO A 130 8.47 -6.34 7.72
C PRO A 130 8.07 -5.95 6.29
N HIS A 131 6.89 -5.36 6.10
CA HIS A 131 6.45 -4.89 4.78
C HIS A 131 7.34 -3.76 4.22
N GLN A 132 7.76 -2.81 5.05
CA GLN A 132 8.71 -1.76 4.63
C GLN A 132 10.07 -2.35 4.25
N LEU A 133 10.55 -3.32 5.03
CA LEU A 133 11.80 -4.02 4.72
C LEU A 133 11.68 -4.79 3.41
N TYR A 134 10.60 -5.54 3.19
CA TYR A 134 10.35 -6.25 1.93
C TYR A 134 10.40 -5.31 0.72
N ARG A 135 9.68 -4.17 0.78
CA ARG A 135 9.70 -3.18 -0.31
C ARG A 135 11.09 -2.59 -0.53
N HIS A 136 11.85 -2.37 0.55
CA HIS A 136 13.21 -1.86 0.46
C HIS A 136 14.16 -2.86 -0.19
N LEU A 137 14.12 -4.13 0.23
CA LEU A 137 14.94 -5.20 -0.34
C LEU A 137 14.58 -5.46 -1.80
N LYS A 138 13.29 -5.54 -2.13
CA LYS A 138 12.82 -5.80 -3.49
C LYS A 138 13.30 -4.73 -4.48
N ARG A 139 13.30 -3.46 -4.09
CA ARG A 139 13.90 -2.38 -4.90
C ARG A 139 15.39 -2.62 -5.15
N LYS A 140 16.14 -2.98 -4.10
CA LYS A 140 17.58 -3.26 -4.20
C LYS A 140 17.90 -4.52 -5.02
N GLU A 141 17.06 -5.54 -4.96
CA GLU A 141 17.18 -6.75 -5.76
C GLU A 141 17.06 -6.40 -7.26
N CYS A 142 16.11 -5.53 -7.61
CA CYS A 142 15.99 -5.00 -8.97
C CYS A 142 17.19 -4.15 -9.39
N ASP A 143 17.75 -3.33 -8.49
CA ASP A 143 18.91 -2.49 -8.78
C ASP A 143 20.21 -3.31 -9.01
N MET A 144 20.38 -4.43 -8.29
CA MET A 144 21.56 -5.31 -8.40
C MET A 144 21.45 -6.32 -9.55
N GLY A 145 20.23 -6.67 -9.99
CA GLY A 145 19.99 -7.53 -11.15
C GLY A 145 20.44 -6.93 -12.49
N GLY A 146 20.78 -5.63 -12.51
CA GLY A 146 21.40 -4.98 -13.67
C GLY A 146 22.92 -5.19 -13.80
N LEU A 147 23.61 -5.65 -12.76
CA LEU A 147 25.09 -5.70 -12.75
C LEU A 147 25.69 -7.11 -12.93
N PHE A 148 24.96 -8.18 -12.63
CA PHE A 148 25.41 -9.56 -12.82
C PHE A 148 24.30 -10.35 -13.52
N GLY A 149 24.51 -10.63 -14.81
CA GLY A 149 23.52 -11.15 -15.75
C GLY A 149 22.69 -12.32 -15.23
N GLY A 150 21.39 -12.26 -15.49
CA GLY A 150 20.46 -13.37 -15.23
C GLY A 150 19.04 -12.97 -14.85
N GLY A 151 18.77 -11.69 -14.58
CA GLY A 151 17.40 -11.18 -14.48
C GLY A 151 17.04 -10.51 -15.79
N GLY A 152 16.28 -11.19 -16.64
CA GLY A 152 15.57 -10.49 -17.72
C GLY A 152 14.90 -9.27 -17.09
N LYS A 153 15.20 -8.08 -17.61
CA LYS A 153 14.46 -6.85 -17.31
C LYS A 153 13.00 -7.28 -17.27
N ALA A 154 12.38 -7.30 -16.07
CA ALA A 154 10.94 -7.48 -16.00
C ALA A 154 10.40 -6.47 -17.00
N PRO A 155 9.66 -6.89 -18.05
CA PRO A 155 9.20 -5.95 -19.06
C PRO A 155 8.62 -4.79 -18.27
N GLU A 156 9.18 -3.59 -18.46
CA GLU A 156 8.51 -2.39 -17.99
C GLU A 156 7.06 -2.60 -18.40
N PRO A 157 6.10 -2.59 -17.45
CA PRO A 157 4.72 -2.78 -17.81
C PRO A 157 4.50 -1.82 -18.97
N ASP A 158 4.10 -2.38 -20.11
CA ASP A 158 3.97 -1.64 -21.36
C ASP A 158 2.87 -0.61 -21.14
N ASN A 159 3.28 0.52 -20.55
CA ASN A 159 2.41 1.57 -20.11
C ASN A 159 1.85 2.30 -21.32
N SER A 160 2.29 1.97 -22.54
CA SER A 160 1.72 2.49 -23.78
C SER A 160 0.21 2.26 -23.84
N ALA A 161 -0.29 1.11 -23.35
CA ALA A 161 -1.72 0.83 -23.30
C ALA A 161 -2.45 1.71 -22.27
N MET A 162 -1.86 1.92 -21.09
CA MET A 162 -2.43 2.75 -20.04
C MET A 162 -2.34 4.25 -20.39
N GLU A 163 -1.26 4.68 -21.03
CA GLU A 163 -1.03 6.04 -21.52
C GLU A 163 -1.95 6.36 -22.70
N ALA A 164 -2.17 5.42 -23.62
CA ALA A 164 -3.15 5.56 -24.69
C ALA A 164 -4.57 5.70 -24.13
N GLN A 165 -4.94 4.88 -23.14
CA GLN A 165 -6.24 5.01 -22.45
C GLN A 165 -6.38 6.36 -21.75
N LEU A 166 -5.32 6.86 -21.11
CA LEU A 166 -5.35 8.13 -20.39
C LEU A 166 -5.37 9.35 -21.33
N ALA A 167 -4.71 9.23 -22.49
CA ALA A 167 -4.79 10.21 -23.57
C ALA A 167 -6.20 10.25 -24.18
N GLN A 168 -6.79 9.08 -24.45
CA GLN A 168 -8.14 8.98 -25.00
C GLN A 168 -9.19 9.51 -24.02
N GLN A 169 -9.07 9.20 -22.72
CA GLN A 169 -9.93 9.77 -21.67
C GLN A 169 -9.81 11.30 -21.58
N LYS A 170 -8.61 11.86 -21.75
CA LYS A 170 -8.41 13.31 -21.78
C LYS A 170 -9.07 13.94 -22.99
N GLU A 171 -8.97 13.33 -24.16
CA GLU A 171 -9.58 13.82 -25.39
C GLU A 171 -11.11 13.76 -25.34
N ASP A 172 -11.67 12.64 -24.87
CA ASP A 172 -13.12 12.48 -24.68
C ASP A 172 -13.68 13.50 -23.68
N ARG A 173 -12.95 13.78 -22.59
CA ARG A 173 -13.34 14.80 -21.61
C ARG A 173 -13.37 16.19 -22.25
N LEU A 174 -12.36 16.55 -23.05
CA LEU A 174 -12.31 17.83 -23.76
C LEU A 174 -13.42 17.95 -24.81
N ARG A 175 -13.74 16.86 -25.51
CA ARG A 175 -14.86 16.81 -26.46
C ARG A 175 -16.20 17.05 -25.76
N LEU A 176 -16.43 16.37 -24.64
CA LEU A 176 -17.64 16.54 -23.84
C LEU A 176 -17.77 17.97 -23.31
N GLU A 177 -16.67 18.57 -22.85
CA GLU A 177 -16.66 19.97 -22.39
C GLU A 177 -17.02 20.95 -23.51
N ARG A 178 -16.49 20.75 -24.73
CA ARG A 178 -16.85 21.57 -25.91
C ARG A 178 -18.33 21.43 -26.27
N GLU A 179 -18.86 20.21 -26.28
CA GLU A 179 -20.29 19.95 -26.55
C GLU A 179 -21.19 20.58 -25.47
N ASN A 180 -20.81 20.44 -24.19
CA ASN A 180 -21.53 21.05 -23.08
C ASN A 180 -21.49 22.57 -23.15
N GLN A 181 -20.35 23.16 -23.53
CA GLN A 181 -20.23 24.61 -23.72
C GLN A 181 -21.10 25.11 -24.87
N ALA A 182 -21.13 24.39 -26.01
CA ALA A 182 -21.99 24.71 -27.15
C ALA A 182 -23.48 24.63 -26.78
N LYS A 183 -23.89 23.58 -26.05
CA LYS A 183 -25.27 23.46 -25.52
C LYS A 183 -25.63 24.61 -24.58
N ARG A 184 -24.71 25.04 -23.71
CA ARG A 184 -24.94 26.20 -22.82
C ARG A 184 -25.11 27.51 -23.59
N LEU A 185 -24.36 27.71 -24.68
CA LEU A 185 -24.52 28.87 -25.55
C LEU A 185 -25.84 28.84 -26.33
N ALA A 186 -26.23 27.68 -26.86
CA ALA A 186 -27.51 27.50 -27.54
C ALA A 186 -28.70 27.76 -26.60
N MET A 187 -28.65 27.24 -25.37
CA MET A 187 -29.68 27.49 -24.35
C MET A 187 -29.73 28.96 -23.90
N ARG A 188 -28.59 29.65 -23.84
CA ARG A 188 -28.53 31.10 -23.57
C ARG A 188 -29.10 31.92 -24.72
N GLY A 189 -28.93 31.48 -25.97
CA GLY A 189 -29.57 32.07 -27.15
C GLY A 189 -31.08 31.88 -27.16
N ALA A 190 -31.56 30.68 -26.84
CA ALA A 190 -33.00 30.35 -26.75
C ALA A 190 -33.74 31.19 -25.70
N ARG A 191 -33.09 31.53 -24.57
CA ARG A 191 -33.69 32.39 -23.53
C ARG A 191 -33.84 33.87 -23.92
N ARG A 192 -33.13 34.37 -24.95
CA ARG A 192 -33.32 35.76 -25.44
C ARG A 192 -34.52 35.92 -26.39
N GLY A 193 -35.14 34.83 -26.85
CA GLY A 193 -36.30 34.86 -27.75
C GLY A 193 -37.67 34.72 -27.07
N MET A 194 -37.74 34.47 -25.76
CA MET A 194 -39.01 34.19 -25.04
C MET A 194 -39.48 35.30 -24.09
N SER A 195 -38.99 36.54 -24.20
CA SER A 195 -39.61 37.69 -23.51
C SER A 195 -40.57 38.43 -24.45
N GLY A 196 -41.64 37.75 -24.85
CA GLY A 196 -42.65 38.28 -25.76
C GLY A 196 -44.08 38.03 -25.29
N VAL A 197 -44.32 37.84 -23.99
CA VAL A 197 -45.68 37.81 -23.44
C VAL A 197 -45.99 39.19 -22.89
N ARG A 198 -46.67 40.01 -23.69
CA ARG A 198 -47.28 41.27 -23.25
C ARG A 198 -48.44 40.95 -22.31
N PHE A 199 -48.30 41.30 -21.04
CA PHE A 199 -49.45 41.41 -20.14
C PHE A 199 -50.27 42.63 -20.57
N THR A 200 -51.42 42.40 -21.19
CA THR A 200 -52.44 43.43 -21.35
C THR A 200 -53.12 43.64 -20.00
N ALA A 201 -52.81 44.76 -19.34
CA ALA A 201 -53.53 45.21 -18.15
C ALA A 201 -54.93 45.68 -18.56
N ALA A 202 -55.96 45.11 -17.93
CA ALA A 202 -57.35 45.56 -18.04
C ALA A 202 -57.55 46.95 -17.42
N PRO A 203 -58.51 47.75 -17.90
CA PRO A 203 -58.71 49.12 -17.45
C PRO A 203 -59.36 49.20 -16.06
N ALA A 204 -58.99 50.24 -15.33
CA ALA A 204 -59.47 50.59 -14.00
C ALA A 204 -60.97 50.98 -13.98
N PRO A 205 -61.72 50.65 -12.93
CA PRO A 205 -62.95 51.35 -12.58
C PRO A 205 -62.67 52.55 -11.66
N THR A 206 -63.11 53.73 -12.09
CA THR A 206 -63.18 54.99 -11.33
C THR A 206 -64.37 55.00 -10.35
N PRO A 207 -64.38 55.90 -9.35
CA PRO A 207 -64.98 55.69 -8.03
C PRO A 207 -66.45 56.10 -7.94
N ALA A 208 -67.18 55.45 -7.03
CA ALA A 208 -68.45 55.94 -6.50
C ALA A 208 -68.31 56.28 -5.01
N ALA A 209 -68.99 57.36 -4.65
CA ALA A 209 -68.73 58.24 -3.53
C ALA A 209 -69.21 57.73 -2.15
N ALA A 210 -68.51 58.24 -1.14
CA ALA A 210 -68.92 58.63 0.22
C ALA A 210 -70.33 58.26 0.74
N ALA A 211 -70.35 57.62 1.90
CA ALA A 211 -71.19 58.03 3.03
C ALA A 211 -70.52 57.59 4.35
N ALA A 212 -70.45 58.53 5.30
CA ALA A 212 -69.79 58.43 6.59
C ALA A 212 -70.76 57.92 7.69
N PRO A 213 -70.46 58.08 8.99
CA PRO A 213 -70.36 56.99 9.95
C PRO A 213 -71.60 56.86 10.84
N SER A 214 -71.72 55.72 11.53
CA SER A 214 -72.47 55.66 12.79
C SER A 214 -71.67 54.90 13.83
N ASP A 215 -71.50 55.58 14.95
CA ASP A 215 -71.04 55.10 16.23
C ASP A 215 -71.79 53.83 16.66
N THR A 216 -71.21 53.04 17.56
CA THR A 216 -71.70 52.85 18.95
C THR A 216 -70.88 51.76 19.65
N ILE A 217 -70.05 52.22 20.60
CA ILE A 217 -69.94 51.80 22.01
C ILE A 217 -70.41 50.38 22.40
N GLY A 218 -69.52 49.68 23.12
CA GLY A 218 -69.90 49.07 24.41
C GLY A 218 -69.42 47.65 24.67
N GLY A 219 -68.65 47.47 25.76
CA GLY A 219 -68.46 46.18 26.44
C GLY A 219 -67.02 45.82 26.71
#